data_AF-A0A7G1IM04-F1
#
_entry.id   AF-A0A7G1IM04-F1
#
_cell.length_a   1.000
_cell.length_b   1.000
_cell.length_c   1.000
_cell.angle_alpha   90.00
_cell.angle_beta   90.00
_cell.angle_gamma   90.00
#
_symmetry.space_group_name_H-M   'P 1'
#
loop_
_entity.id
_entity.type
_entity.pdbx_description
1 polymer ?
#
loop_
_entity_poly.entity_id
_entity_poly.type
_entity_poly.pdbx_seq_one_letter_code
_entity_poly.pdbx_strand_id
1 'polypeptide(L)'
;MSFLALPPEVNSARMFSGIGSGPMLSAAAAWDGLAFELASAAAAFGSVTSGLANESWQGPAAAAMAGAAVPYAGDSGFLAFGLGNSGLLTPGAGTRAC
;
A
#
# COMPACT_ATOMS: atom_id res chain seq x y z
N MET A 1 -31.39 -0.56 8.97
CA MET A 1 -31.66 -0.37 7.53
C MET A 1 -32.31 -1.65 7.00
N SER A 2 -33.57 -1.64 6.55
CA SER A 2 -34.23 -2.84 6.01
C SER A 2 -34.49 -2.68 4.51
N PHE A 3 -33.74 -3.40 3.69
CA PHE A 3 -33.95 -3.47 2.23
C PHE A 3 -35.03 -4.49 1.84
N LEU A 4 -35.33 -5.43 2.76
CA LEU A 4 -36.35 -6.48 2.58
C LEU A 4 -37.78 -5.93 2.65
N ALA A 5 -37.95 -4.72 3.22
CA ALA A 5 -39.25 -4.05 3.31
C ALA A 5 -39.62 -3.26 2.03
N LEU A 6 -38.69 -3.08 1.09
CA LEU A 6 -38.95 -2.41 -0.18
C LEU A 6 -39.17 -3.44 -1.30
N PRO A 7 -40.11 -3.16 -2.23
CA PRO A 7 -40.32 -4.02 -3.38
C PRO A 7 -39.07 -4.04 -4.31
N PRO A 8 -38.85 -5.14 -5.04
CA PRO A 8 -37.62 -5.38 -5.80
C PRO A 8 -37.34 -4.31 -6.87
N GLU A 9 -38.37 -3.66 -7.41
CA GLU A 9 -38.27 -2.59 -8.39
C GLU A 9 -37.54 -1.36 -7.82
N VAL A 10 -37.80 -1.03 -6.55
CA VAL A 10 -37.19 0.13 -5.89
C VAL A 10 -35.74 -0.14 -5.52
N ASN A 11 -35.44 -1.36 -5.05
CA ASN A 11 -34.07 -1.77 -4.76
C ASN A 11 -33.23 -1.87 -6.05
N SER A 12 -33.80 -2.42 -7.12
CA SER A 12 -33.14 -2.51 -8.42
C SER A 12 -32.91 -1.14 -9.03
N ALA A 13 -33.91 -0.26 -9.01
CA ALA A 13 -33.76 1.12 -9.48
C ALA A 13 -32.61 1.83 -8.77
N ARG A 14 -32.47 1.65 -7.45
CA ARG A 14 -31.35 2.23 -6.67
C ARG A 14 -29.99 1.64 -7.00
N MET A 15 -29.90 0.35 -7.31
CA MET A 15 -28.64 -0.30 -7.70
C MET A 15 -28.18 0.13 -9.10
N PHE A 16 -29.11 0.27 -10.03
CA PHE A 16 -28.79 0.64 -11.42
C PHE A 16 -28.77 2.16 -11.65
N SER A 17 -29.38 2.95 -10.76
CA SER A 17 -29.24 4.40 -10.76
C SER A 17 -27.92 4.77 -10.06
N GLY A 18 -26.94 5.25 -10.82
CA GLY A 18 -25.70 5.73 -10.24
C GLY A 18 -24.62 5.97 -11.29
N ILE A 19 -23.51 6.55 -10.84
CA ILE A 19 -22.34 6.87 -11.66
C ILE A 19 -21.41 5.64 -11.88
N GLY A 20 -21.81 4.46 -11.40
CA GLY A 20 -21.03 3.23 -11.50
C GLY A 20 -19.79 3.23 -10.61
N SER A 21 -18.81 2.38 -10.93
CA SER A 21 -17.59 2.19 -10.13
C SER A 21 -16.46 3.17 -10.48
N GLY A 22 -16.60 3.97 -11.53
CA GLY A 22 -15.60 4.96 -11.98
C GLY A 22 -14.99 5.83 -10.86
N PRO A 23 -15.79 6.48 -9.99
CA PRO A 23 -15.23 7.27 -8.89
C PRO A 23 -14.48 6.43 -7.86
N MET A 24 -14.89 5.18 -7.65
CA MET A 24 -14.22 4.26 -6.73
C MET A 24 -12.86 3.80 -7.28
N LEU A 25 -12.77 3.60 -8.61
CA LEU A 25 -11.50 3.31 -9.29
C LEU A 25 -10.55 4.52 -9.27
N SER A 26 -11.08 5.74 -9.47
CA SER A 26 -10.27 6.96 -9.35
C SER A 26 -9.75 7.16 -7.93
N ALA A 27 -10.57 6.88 -6.92
CA ALA A 27 -10.14 6.92 -5.53
C ALA A 27 -9.07 5.87 -5.24
N ALA A 28 -9.22 4.64 -5.76
CA ALA A 28 -8.20 3.60 -5.63
C ALA A 28 -6.84 4.05 -6.20
N ALA A 29 -6.83 4.60 -7.42
CA ALA A 29 -5.61 5.12 -8.03
C ALA A 29 -4.97 6.27 -7.22
N ALA A 30 -5.79 7.14 -6.60
CA ALA A 30 -5.29 8.19 -5.73
C ALA A 30 -4.65 7.62 -4.44
N TRP A 31 -5.24 6.57 -3.87
CA TRP A 31 -4.66 5.85 -2.73
C TRP A 31 -3.37 5.13 -3.08
N ASP A 32 -3.28 4.53 -4.28
CA ASP A 32 -2.03 3.92 -4.77
C ASP A 32 -0.92 4.96 -4.94
N GLY A 33 -1.25 6.13 -5.50
CA GLY A 33 -0.31 7.26 -5.61
C GLY A 33 0.18 7.75 -4.24
N LEU A 34 -0.73 7.89 -3.27
CA LEU A 34 -0.36 8.27 -1.91
C LEU A 34 0.56 7.23 -1.25
N ALA A 35 0.29 5.93 -1.45
CA ALA A 35 1.12 4.86 -0.91
C ALA A 35 2.55 4.91 -1.49
N PHE A 36 2.69 5.20 -2.78
CA PHE A 36 3.99 5.37 -3.42
C PHE A 36 4.78 6.55 -2.83
N GLU A 37 4.16 7.71 -2.67
CA GLU A 37 4.80 8.89 -2.06
C GLU A 37 5.18 8.66 -0.60
N LEU A 38 4.36 7.91 0.15
CA LEU A 38 4.67 7.57 1.53
C LEU A 38 5.88 6.62 1.62
N ALA A 39 5.96 5.65 0.70
CA ALA A 39 7.09 4.73 0.62
C ALA A 39 8.39 5.44 0.21
N SER A 40 8.34 6.38 -0.74
CA SER A 40 9.51 7.17 -1.16
C SER A 40 10.01 8.06 -0.02
N ALA A 41 9.10 8.71 0.72
CA ALA A 41 9.42 9.51 1.88
C ALA A 41 10.06 8.70 3.01
N ALA A 42 9.54 7.50 3.32
CA ALA A 42 10.12 6.59 4.31
C ALA A 42 11.53 6.13 3.92
N ALA A 43 11.75 5.80 2.64
CA ALA A 43 13.07 5.44 2.12
C ALA A 43 14.07 6.60 2.23
N ALA A 44 13.65 7.82 1.89
CA ALA A 44 14.47 9.03 2.04
C ALA A 44 14.82 9.29 3.51
N PHE A 45 13.86 9.15 4.42
CA PHE A 45 14.10 9.27 5.86
C PHE A 45 15.10 8.23 6.38
N GLY A 46 14.99 6.97 5.94
CA GLY A 46 15.96 5.92 6.24
C GLY A 46 17.36 6.22 5.70
N SER A 47 17.46 6.77 4.49
CA SER A 47 18.74 7.17 3.89
C SER A 47 19.41 8.29 4.68
N VAL A 48 18.67 9.34 5.07
CA VAL A 48 19.22 10.45 5.86
C VAL A 48 19.63 9.98 7.25
N THR A 49 18.80 9.16 7.89
CA THR A 49 19.08 8.63 9.23
C THR A 49 20.32 7.73 9.23
N SER A 50 20.47 6.85 8.23
CA SER A 50 21.66 6.02 8.11
C SER A 50 22.92 6.83 7.77
N GLY A 51 22.81 7.84 6.90
CA GLY A 51 23.92 8.78 6.63
C GLY A 51 24.40 9.49 7.90
N LEU A 52 23.47 10.04 8.69
CA LEU A 52 23.80 10.72 9.95
C LEU A 52 24.44 9.78 10.98
N ALA A 53 23.91 8.55 11.12
CA ALA A 53 24.43 7.55 12.04
C ALA A 53 25.83 7.05 11.65
N ASN A 54 26.15 7.02 10.35
CA ASN A 54 27.47 6.60 9.85
C ASN A 54 28.51 7.71 9.90
N GLU A 55 28.11 8.98 9.92
CA GLU A 55 29.01 10.12 9.96
C GLU A 55 29.04 10.79 11.34
N SER A 56 28.20 11.80 11.56
CA SER A 56 28.32 12.76 12.66
C SER A 56 27.69 12.28 13.98
N TRP A 57 26.77 11.33 13.95
CA TRP A 57 26.03 10.87 15.13
C TRP A 57 26.61 9.54 15.64
N GLN A 58 27.68 9.67 16.42
CA GLN A 58 28.37 8.53 17.06
C GLN A 58 28.12 8.52 18.57
N GLY A 59 27.85 7.35 19.15
CA GLY A 59 27.74 7.12 20.59
C GLY A 59 26.39 6.57 21.08
N PRO A 60 26.25 6.29 22.39
CA PRO A 60 25.10 5.58 22.96
C PRO A 60 23.76 6.32 22.77
N ALA A 61 23.79 7.65 22.80
CA ALA A 61 22.61 8.49 22.57
C ALA A 61 22.16 8.48 21.10
N ALA A 62 23.10 8.44 20.16
CA ALA A 62 22.81 8.32 18.74
C ALA A 62 22.22 6.94 18.39
N ALA A 63 22.74 5.87 19.00
CA ALA A 63 22.19 4.52 18.87
C ALA A 63 20.75 4.43 19.40
N ALA A 64 20.44 5.12 20.50
CA ALA A 64 19.07 5.20 21.03
C ALA A 64 18.11 5.95 20.09
N MET A 65 18.55 7.05 19.48
CA MET A 65 17.77 7.81 18.49
C MET A 65 17.55 7.03 17.19
N ALA A 66 18.58 6.32 16.71
CA ALA A 66 18.45 5.43 15.55
C ALA A 66 17.45 4.29 15.80
N GLY A 67 17.46 3.71 17.01
CA GLY A 67 16.47 2.71 17.44
C GLY A 67 15.03 3.25 17.47
N ALA A 68 14.83 4.51 17.87
CA ALA A 68 13.52 5.16 17.86
C ALA A 68 13.03 5.53 16.45
N ALA A 69 13.94 5.68 15.48
CA ALA A 69 13.62 5.99 14.08
C ALA A 69 13.19 4.76 13.26
N VAL A 70 13.53 3.54 13.71
CA VAL A 70 13.17 2.26 13.07
C VAL A 70 11.68 2.16 12.70
N PRO A 71 10.70 2.43 13.60
CA PRO A 71 9.28 2.35 13.24
C PRO A 71 8.83 3.39 12.19
N TYR A 72 9.57 4.49 12.01
CA TYR A 72 9.24 5.55 11.05
C TYR A 72 9.88 5.34 9.68
N ALA A 73 10.99 4.61 9.62
CA ALA A 73 11.68 4.27 8.37
C ALA A 73 10.93 3.22 7.53
N GLY A 74 9.71 2.85 7.94
CA GLY A 74 8.94 1.79 7.35
C GLY A 74 9.44 0.45 7.89
N ASP A 75 8.61 -0.19 8.69
CA ASP A 75 8.78 -1.60 9.01
C ASP A 75 8.77 -2.37 7.68
N SER A 76 9.95 -2.71 7.17
CA SER A 76 10.16 -3.36 5.87
C SER A 76 9.42 -4.71 5.75
N GLY A 77 8.85 -5.21 6.85
CA GLY A 77 7.93 -6.34 6.90
C GLY A 77 6.59 -6.13 6.18
N PHE A 78 6.04 -4.90 6.11
CA PHE A 78 4.80 -4.65 5.37
C PHE A 78 4.97 -4.83 3.85
N LEU A 79 6.13 -4.46 3.30
CA LEU A 79 6.47 -4.66 1.88
C LEU A 79 6.78 -6.14 1.57
N ALA A 80 7.30 -6.91 2.53
CA ALA A 80 7.51 -8.35 2.38
C ALA A 80 6.18 -9.12 2.24
N PHE A 81 5.11 -8.67 2.89
CA PHE A 81 3.77 -9.22 2.69
C PHE A 81 3.19 -8.89 1.29
N GLY A 82 3.56 -7.74 0.71
CA GLY A 82 3.17 -7.33 -0.63
C GLY A 82 3.86 -8.11 -1.77
N LEU A 83 5.15 -8.41 -1.62
CA LEU A 83 5.91 -9.18 -2.62
C LEU A 83 5.63 -10.69 -2.58
N GLY A 84 5.10 -11.21 -1.46
CA GLY A 84 4.66 -12.61 -1.35
C GLY A 84 3.46 -12.98 -2.22
N ASN A 85 2.71 -12.00 -2.73
CA ASN A 85 1.52 -12.23 -3.56
C ASN A 85 1.71 -11.91 -5.06
N SER A 86 2.84 -11.31 -5.46
CA SER A 86 3.13 -10.99 -6.87
C SER A 86 3.60 -12.20 -7.70
N GLY A 87 3.78 -13.38 -7.08
CA GLY A 87 4.20 -14.61 -7.76
C GLY A 87 3.09 -15.39 -8.49
N LEU A 88 1.83 -14.95 -8.45
CA LEU A 88 0.69 -15.72 -9.00
C LEU A 88 0.08 -15.18 -10.29
N LEU A 89 0.63 -14.12 -10.90
CA LEU A 89 0.11 -13.56 -12.16
C LEU A 89 1.22 -13.17 -13.15
N THR A 90 1.99 -14.15 -13.63
CA THR A 90 2.62 -14.06 -14.95
C THR A 90 1.86 -14.96 -15.93
N PRO A 91 1.00 -14.41 -16.81
CA PRO A 91 0.48 -15.14 -17.95
C PRO A 91 1.58 -15.19 -19.02
N GLY A 92 2.29 -16.30 -19.13
CA GLY A 92 3.34 -16.45 -20.13
C GLY A 92 3.68 -17.90 -20.45
N ALA A 93 3.22 -18.33 -21.63
CA ALA A 93 3.74 -19.44 -22.45
C ALA A 93 3.77 -20.84 -21.80
N GLY A 94 3.01 -21.84 -22.25
CA GLY A 94 2.86 -22.19 -23.66
C GLY A 94 4.12 -22.88 -24.20
N THR A 95 4.47 -24.06 -23.68
CA THR A 95 5.05 -25.14 -24.49
C THR A 95 4.78 -26.49 -23.83
N ARG A 96 3.96 -27.27 -24.53
CA ARG A 96 3.83 -28.71 -24.38
C ARG A 96 5.20 -29.33 -24.68
N ALA A 97 5.63 -30.27 -23.86
CA ALA A 97 6.57 -31.31 -24.26
C ALA A 97 5.83 -32.64 -24.16
N CYS A 98 5.35 -33.11 -25.31
CA CYS A 98 5.52 -34.51 -25.67
C CYS A 98 6.90 -34.62 -26.33
#